data_AF-A0A9W4DR55-F1
#
_entry.id   AF-A0A9W4DR55-F1
#
_cell.length_a   1.000
_cell.length_b   1.000
_cell.length_c   1.000
_cell.angle_alpha   90.00
_cell.angle_beta   90.00
_cell.angle_gamma   90.00
#
_symmetry.space_group_name_H-M   'P 1'
#
loop_
_entity.id
_entity.type
_entity.pdbx_description
1 polymer ?
#
loop_
_entity_poly.entity_id
_entity_poly.type
_entity_poly.pdbx_seq_one_letter_code
_entity_poly.pdbx_strand_id
1 'polypeptide(L)'
;MLWASPALPGAVHDIRAARKHCILDALAQADVPCWADKGYRGAGGPVRIPYWGRWGTLSPGQKAVNQSHAKIRALVEQAMATLKPWRLLRKLRCSTTRVTTLVQAILAPHLTSSDR
;
A
#
# COMPACT_ATOMS: atom_id res chain seq x y z
N MET A 1 -9.65 2.22 7.28
CA MET A 1 -9.36 3.52 6.62
C MET A 1 -8.52 3.27 5.37
N LEU A 2 -8.97 3.75 4.20
CA LEU A 2 -8.23 3.67 2.93
C LEU A 2 -7.84 5.08 2.51
N TRP A 3 -6.56 5.31 2.24
CA TRP A 3 -5.99 6.63 1.96
C TRP A 3 -5.03 6.55 0.77
N ALA A 4 -4.92 7.63 0.00
CA ALA A 4 -4.00 7.76 -1.12
C ALA A 4 -3.20 9.06 -1.01
N SER A 5 -1.88 8.98 -1.16
CA SER A 5 -1.00 10.15 -1.18
C SER A 5 -1.11 10.92 -2.50
N PRO A 6 -0.66 12.19 -2.54
CA PRO A 6 -0.36 12.87 -3.79
C PRO A 6 0.52 12.02 -4.70
N ALA A 7 0.14 11.91 -5.97
CA ALA A 7 0.86 11.12 -6.94
C ALA A 7 2.20 11.78 -7.28
N LEU A 8 3.23 10.94 -7.39
CA LEU A 8 4.57 11.31 -7.85
C LEU A 8 4.78 10.83 -9.29
N PRO A 9 5.84 11.30 -9.99
CA PRO A 9 6.21 10.73 -11.28
C PRO A 9 6.35 9.20 -11.22
N GLY A 10 5.86 8.50 -12.24
CA GLY A 10 5.75 7.02 -12.22
C GLY A 10 7.07 6.25 -12.11
N ALA A 11 8.21 6.93 -12.28
CA ALA A 11 9.54 6.34 -12.08
C ALA A 11 10.01 6.33 -10.61
N VAL A 12 9.26 6.95 -9.69
CA VAL A 12 9.62 6.99 -8.27
C VAL A 12 9.22 5.68 -7.59
N HIS A 13 10.20 4.98 -7.02
CA HIS A 13 9.94 3.79 -6.18
C HIS A 13 9.04 4.12 -4.97
N ASP A 14 8.15 3.21 -4.61
CA ASP A 14 7.18 3.41 -3.52
C ASP A 14 7.82 3.78 -2.18
N ILE A 15 8.95 3.16 -1.82
CA ILE A 15 9.68 3.52 -0.60
C ILE A 15 10.21 4.97 -0.64
N ARG A 16 10.62 5.46 -1.82
CA ARG A 16 11.03 6.86 -1.99
C ARG A 16 9.82 7.79 -1.92
N ALA A 17 8.68 7.38 -2.46
CA ALA A 17 7.44 8.12 -2.32
C ALA A 17 7.01 8.24 -0.85
N ALA A 18 7.04 7.13 -0.11
CA ALA A 18 6.70 7.10 1.31
C ALA A 18 7.59 8.00 2.15
N ARG A 19 8.90 8.03 1.87
CA ARG A 19 9.84 8.96 2.50
C ARG A 19 9.57 10.41 2.11
N LYS A 20 9.34 10.69 0.83
CA LYS A 20 9.04 12.05 0.34
C LYS A 20 7.77 12.63 0.97
N HIS A 21 6.82 11.78 1.31
CA HIS A 21 5.58 12.15 2.00
C HIS A 21 5.65 11.99 3.52
N CYS A 22 6.84 11.73 4.10
CA CYS A 22 7.08 11.53 5.53
C CYS A 22 6.15 10.49 6.19
N ILE A 23 5.62 9.53 5.42
CA ILE A 23 4.69 8.51 5.91
C ILE A 23 5.37 7.63 6.94
N LEU A 24 6.63 7.26 6.68
CA LEU A 24 7.41 6.40 7.59
C LEU A 24 7.65 7.08 8.93
N ASP A 25 7.95 8.39 8.92
CA ASP A 25 8.19 9.18 10.12
C ASP A 25 6.89 9.37 10.91
N ALA A 26 5.78 9.65 10.22
CA ALA A 26 4.48 9.78 10.87
C ALA A 26 4.03 8.46 11.55
N LEU A 27 4.24 7.31 10.89
CA LEU A 27 3.97 6.00 11.47
C LEU A 27 4.84 5.74 12.71
N ALA A 28 6.12 6.11 12.65
CA ALA A 28 7.04 5.96 13.76
C ALA A 28 6.67 6.86 14.95
N GLN A 29 6.34 8.12 14.70
CA GLN A 29 5.92 9.07 15.73
C GLN A 29 4.61 8.66 16.41
N ALA A 30 3.70 8.05 15.65
CA ALA A 30 2.42 7.56 16.18
C ALA A 30 2.52 6.16 16.82
N ASP A 31 3.70 5.52 16.80
CA ASP A 31 3.92 4.13 17.19
C ASP A 31 2.90 3.15 16.56
N VAL A 32 2.61 3.36 15.27
CA VAL A 32 1.66 2.53 14.51
C VAL A 32 2.43 1.49 13.70
N PRO A 33 2.35 0.19 14.05
CA PRO A 33 2.92 -0.87 13.22
C PRO A 33 2.31 -0.85 11.82
N CYS A 34 3.13 -1.06 10.80
CA CYS A 34 2.69 -1.04 9.41
C CYS A 34 3.19 -2.27 8.65
N TRP A 35 2.36 -2.90 7.84
CA TRP A 35 2.71 -4.08 7.04
C TRP A 35 2.90 -3.63 5.61
N ALA A 36 4.10 -3.82 5.08
CA ALA A 36 4.45 -3.38 3.74
C ALA A 36 5.03 -4.51 2.90
N ASP A 37 4.93 -4.39 1.57
CA ASP A 37 5.50 -5.37 0.66
C ASP A 37 7.05 -5.36 0.66
N LYS A 38 7.63 -6.25 -0.14
CA LYS A 38 9.09 -6.42 -0.24
C LYS A 38 9.83 -5.19 -0.80
N GLY A 39 9.15 -4.34 -1.57
CA GLY A 39 9.70 -3.10 -2.13
C GLY A 39 10.00 -2.04 -1.06
N TYR A 40 9.42 -2.16 0.13
CA TYR A 40 9.70 -1.31 1.29
C TYR A 40 10.93 -1.75 2.09
N ARG A 41 11.82 -2.54 1.48
CA ARG A 41 13.07 -2.94 2.11
C ARG A 41 13.90 -1.72 2.50
N GLY A 42 14.33 -1.69 3.77
CA GLY A 42 15.08 -0.57 4.33
C GLY A 42 14.21 0.61 4.76
N ALA A 43 12.88 0.45 4.85
CA ALA A 43 11.99 1.46 5.41
C ALA A 43 12.34 1.80 6.88
N GLY A 44 12.74 0.80 7.67
CA GLY A 44 13.06 0.98 9.09
C GLY A 44 11.82 1.23 9.95
N GLY A 45 12.03 1.56 11.23
CA GLY A 45 10.97 1.94 12.17
C GLY A 45 9.88 0.86 12.33
N PRO A 46 8.59 1.24 12.37
CA PRO A 46 7.49 0.31 12.63
C PRO A 46 7.07 -0.52 11.40
N VAL A 47 7.79 -0.43 10.28
CA VAL A 47 7.42 -1.12 9.03
C VAL A 47 7.90 -2.58 9.02
N ARG A 48 6.94 -3.50 8.99
CA ARG A 48 7.11 -4.94 8.91
C ARG A 48 6.99 -5.42 7.47
N ILE A 49 8.08 -5.93 6.94
CA ILE A 49 8.15 -6.58 5.62
C ILE A 49 8.24 -8.11 5.78
N PRO A 50 7.81 -8.90 4.78
CA PRO A 50 7.95 -10.35 4.84
C PRO A 50 9.43 -10.76 4.81
N TYR A 51 9.74 -11.89 5.46
CA TYR A 51 11.07 -12.50 5.43
C TYR A 51 11.50 -12.83 4.00
N TRP A 52 12.77 -12.56 3.72
CA TRP A 52 13.38 -12.80 2.42
C TRP A 52 14.02 -14.18 2.36
N GLY A 53 13.95 -14.82 1.19
CA GLY A 53 14.56 -16.12 0.93
C GLY A 53 13.76 -16.93 -0.08
N ARG A 54 14.36 -18.02 -0.57
CA ARG A 54 13.59 -19.05 -1.28
C ARG A 54 12.71 -19.75 -0.27
N TRP A 55 11.54 -20.23 -0.70
CA TRP A 55 10.64 -20.93 0.22
C TRP A 55 11.33 -22.10 0.94
N GLY A 56 12.16 -22.87 0.24
CA GLY A 56 12.91 -23.99 0.83
C GLY A 56 13.92 -23.58 1.92
N THR A 57 14.40 -22.33 1.93
CA THR A 57 15.44 -21.86 2.87
C THR A 57 14.86 -21.17 4.10
N LEU A 58 13.56 -20.89 4.12
CA LEU A 58 12.90 -20.25 5.27
C LEU A 58 12.52 -21.29 6.32
N SER A 59 12.77 -20.94 7.59
CA SER A 59 12.28 -21.73 8.73
C SER A 59 10.74 -21.82 8.71
N PRO A 60 10.15 -22.85 9.35
CA PRO A 60 8.69 -22.96 9.48
C PRO A 60 8.03 -21.70 10.05
N GLY A 61 8.65 -21.07 11.07
CA GLY A 61 8.13 -19.83 11.66
C GLY A 61 8.15 -18.65 10.69
N GLN A 62 9.23 -18.47 9.92
CA GLN A 62 9.31 -17.42 8.90
C GLN A 62 8.30 -17.63 7.77
N LYS A 63 8.05 -18.88 7.38
CA LYS A 63 6.99 -19.23 6.42
C LYS A 63 5.61 -18.85 6.94
N ALA A 64 5.30 -19.18 8.19
CA ALA A 64 4.03 -18.84 8.82
C ALA A 64 3.81 -17.31 8.86
N VAL A 65 4.82 -16.54 9.25
CA VAL A 65 4.76 -15.06 9.21
C VAL A 65 4.51 -14.56 7.78
N ASN A 66 5.22 -15.11 6.79
CA ASN A 66 5.04 -14.72 5.39
C ASN A 66 3.64 -15.08 4.85
N GLN A 67 3.05 -16.20 5.28
CA GLN A 67 1.68 -16.57 4.92
C GLN A 67 0.67 -15.59 5.52
N SER A 68 0.83 -15.21 6.79
CA SER A 68 -0.01 -14.18 7.40
C SER A 68 0.13 -12.83 6.70
N HIS A 69 1.36 -12.45 6.32
CA HIS A 69 1.63 -11.24 5.54
C HIS A 69 0.94 -11.29 4.16
N ALA A 70 1.00 -12.44 3.48
CA ALA A 70 0.33 -12.64 2.19
C ALA A 70 -1.20 -12.54 2.29
N LYS A 71 -1.81 -13.03 3.39
CA LYS A 71 -3.27 -12.87 3.63
C LYS A 71 -3.67 -11.40 3.75
N ILE A 72 -2.90 -10.60 4.51
CA ILE A 72 -3.14 -9.16 4.63
C ILE A 72 -3.02 -8.48 3.26
N ARG A 73 -1.97 -8.83 2.49
CA ARG A 73 -1.78 -8.31 1.13
C ARG A 73 -2.90 -8.67 0.18
N ALA A 74 -3.42 -9.89 0.26
CA ALA A 74 -4.50 -10.34 -0.61
C ALA A 74 -5.75 -9.44 -0.50
N LEU A 75 -6.06 -8.92 0.70
CA LEU A 75 -7.16 -7.97 0.89
C LEU A 75 -6.91 -6.64 0.16
N VAL A 76 -5.69 -6.11 0.25
CA VAL A 76 -5.30 -4.88 -0.46
C VAL A 76 -5.30 -5.09 -1.96
N GLU A 77 -4.75 -6.21 -2.43
CA GLU A 77 -4.71 -6.57 -3.85
C GLU A 77 -6.11 -6.77 -4.41
N GLN A 78 -7.03 -7.36 -3.64
CA GLN A 78 -8.45 -7.49 -3.99
C GLN A 78 -9.14 -6.13 -4.10
N ALA A 79 -8.94 -5.23 -3.11
CA ALA A 79 -9.48 -3.88 -3.17
C ALA A 79 -8.98 -3.11 -4.41
N MET A 80 -7.67 -3.20 -4.69
CA MET A 80 -7.07 -2.59 -5.89
C MET A 80 -7.57 -3.26 -7.18
N ALA A 81 -7.81 -4.56 -7.18
CA ALA A 81 -8.39 -5.29 -8.31
C ALA A 81 -9.83 -4.83 -8.61
N THR A 82 -10.60 -4.46 -7.58
CA THR A 82 -11.94 -3.87 -7.76
C THR A 82 -11.88 -2.49 -8.42
N LEU A 83 -10.85 -1.69 -8.12
CA LEU A 83 -10.67 -0.34 -8.68
C LEU A 83 -10.12 -0.35 -10.11
N LYS A 84 -9.18 -1.25 -10.44
CA LYS A 84 -8.55 -1.36 -11.78
C LYS A 84 -9.52 -1.39 -12.98
N PRO A 85 -10.67 -2.09 -12.95
CA PRO A 85 -11.56 -2.16 -14.10
C PRO A 85 -12.38 -0.88 -14.31
N TRP A 86 -12.40 0.06 -13.36
CA TRP A 86 -13.23 1.26 -13.45
C TRP A 86 -12.84 2.10 -14.67
N ARG A 87 -13.80 2.29 -15.59
CA ARG A 87 -13.56 3.02 -16.86
C ARG A 87 -13.00 4.42 -16.62
N LEU A 88 -13.44 5.08 -15.54
CA LEU A 88 -12.93 6.37 -15.11
C LEU A 88 -11.42 6.29 -14.86
N LEU A 89 -10.98 5.39 -13.98
CA LEU A 89 -9.56 5.25 -13.64
C LEU A 89 -8.69 4.78 -14.82
N ARG A 90 -9.26 3.97 -15.73
CA ARG A 90 -8.52 3.42 -16.89
C ARG A 90 -8.26 4.43 -18.01
N LYS A 91 -9.10 5.46 -18.15
CA LYS A 91 -9.04 6.42 -19.27
C LYS A 91 -8.66 7.84 -18.84
N LEU A 92 -8.24 8.05 -17.60
CA LEU A 92 -7.80 9.36 -17.14
C LEU A 92 -6.58 9.84 -17.93
N ARG A 93 -6.78 10.93 -18.69
CA ARG A 93 -5.72 11.70 -19.36
C ARG A 93 -5.66 13.11 -18.77
N CYS A 94 -5.40 13.18 -17.47
CA CYS A 94 -5.23 14.45 -16.76
C CYS A 94 -3.92 14.45 -15.96
N SER A 95 -3.54 15.59 -15.39
CA SER A 95 -2.37 15.68 -14.50
C SER A 95 -2.50 14.73 -13.31
N THR A 96 -1.36 14.22 -12.83
CA THR A 96 -1.26 13.32 -11.67
C THR A 96 -1.93 13.89 -10.42
N THR A 97 -1.83 15.21 -10.21
CA THR A 97 -2.53 15.91 -9.12
C THR A 97 -4.05 15.73 -9.20
N ARG A 98 -4.64 15.85 -10.40
CA ARG A 98 -6.09 15.64 -10.59
C ARG A 98 -6.48 14.18 -10.41
N VAL A 99 -5.59 13.24 -10.76
CA VAL A 99 -5.82 11.80 -10.51
C VAL A 99 -5.89 11.52 -9.01
N THR A 100 -4.98 12.05 -8.18
CA THR A 100 -5.06 11.87 -6.72
C THR A 100 -6.36 12.37 -6.16
N THR A 101 -6.79 13.59 -6.50
CA THR A 101 -8.05 14.15 -6.00
C THR A 101 -9.25 13.29 -6.38
N LEU A 102 -9.28 12.78 -7.62
CA LEU A 102 -10.34 11.87 -8.06
C LEU A 102 -10.32 10.54 -7.31
N VAL A 103 -9.15 9.95 -7.09
CA VAL A 103 -9.01 8.72 -6.30
C VAL A 103 -9.50 8.95 -4.87
N GLN A 104 -9.06 10.02 -4.20
CA GLN A 104 -9.51 10.35 -2.84
C GLN A 104 -11.02 10.56 -2.77
N ALA A 105 -11.61 11.25 -3.75
CA ALA A 105 -13.05 11.47 -3.83
C ALA A 105 -13.85 10.17 -4.07
N ILE A 106 -13.29 9.18 -4.78
CA ILE A 106 -13.89 7.85 -4.98
C ILE A 106 -13.74 6.99 -3.72
N LEU A 107 -12.61 7.10 -3.01
CA LEU A 107 -12.32 6.31 -1.81
C LEU A 107 -13.23 6.67 -0.63
N ALA A 108 -13.55 7.96 -0.46
CA ALA A 108 -14.41 8.42 0.62
C ALA A 108 -15.79 7.73 0.68
N PRO A 109 -16.60 7.67 -0.40
CA PRO A 109 -17.90 7.01 -0.37
C PRO A 109 -17.80 5.48 -0.29
N HIS A 110 -16.78 4.85 -0.88
CA HIS A 110 -16.62 3.40 -0.81
C HIS A 110 -16.46 2.87 0.62
N LEU A 111 -15.69 3.58 1.44
CA LEU A 111 -15.51 3.24 2.84
C LEU A 111 -16.82 3.35 3.62
N THR A 112 -17.65 4.37 3.33
CA THR A 112 -18.95 4.54 3.99
C THR A 112 -20.01 3.53 3.54
N SER A 113 -19.86 2.93 2.35
CA SER A 113 -20.79 1.93 1.82
C SER A 113 -20.48 0.49 2.22
N SER A 114 -19.27 0.20 2.69
CA SER A 114 -18.86 -1.14 3.16
C SER A 114 -19.09 -1.37 4.66
N ASP A 115 -19.44 -0.32 5.42
CA ASP A 115 -19.84 -0.41 6.83
C ASP A 115 -21.36 -0.60 7.01
N ARG A 116 -22.06 -1.07 5.94
CA ARG A 116 -23.46 -1.52 5.97
C ARG A 116 -23.53 -2.98 5.55
#